data_AF-A0A2A4KVC5-F1
#
_entry.id   AF-A0A2A4KVC5-F1
#
_cell.length_a   1.000
_cell.length_b   1.000
_cell.length_c   1.000
_cell.angle_alpha   90.00
_cell.angle_beta   90.00
_cell.angle_gamma   90.00
#
_symmetry.space_group_name_H-M   'P 1'
#
loop_
_entity.id
_entity.type
_entity.pdbx_description
1 polymer ?
#
loop_
_entity_poly.entity_id
_entity_poly.type
_entity_poly.pdbx_seq_one_letter_code
_entity_poly.pdbx_strand_id
1 'polypeptide(L)'
;MPKTTARPNIVVLLCDADIKRWRETKRWIHRDGRPFSKEEQALVLSATRVEFEEIQEQFKRYREYRRTMDETPETLQRFLAPFMEQLTEKNLGNAVKLMNEDERAEFDRLLGLTIEPVRSFAPYAF
;
A
#
# COMPACT_ATOMS: atom_id res chain seq x y z
N MET A 1 25.75 -17.67 -7.52
CA MET A 1 24.71 -17.68 -8.57
C MET A 1 24.41 -16.25 -8.95
N PRO A 2 24.26 -15.91 -10.25
CA PRO A 2 23.77 -14.58 -10.62
C PRO A 2 22.42 -14.35 -9.94
N LYS A 3 22.22 -13.19 -9.31
CA LYS A 3 20.91 -12.78 -8.79
C LYS A 3 20.02 -12.58 -10.01
N THR A 4 19.18 -13.56 -10.33
CA THR A 4 18.14 -13.38 -11.33
C THR A 4 17.20 -12.29 -10.82
N THR A 5 17.12 -11.18 -11.53
CA THR A 5 16.19 -10.08 -11.21
C THR A 5 14.83 -10.38 -11.82
N ALA A 6 13.76 -10.13 -11.07
CA ALA A 6 12.40 -10.27 -11.58
C ALA A 6 12.18 -9.38 -12.81
N ARG A 7 11.61 -9.93 -13.87
CA ARG A 7 11.27 -9.17 -15.08
C ARG A 7 10.03 -8.30 -14.83
N PRO A 8 10.13 -6.97 -14.84
CA PRO A 8 9.03 -6.09 -14.40
C PRO A 8 7.74 -6.23 -15.21
N ASN A 9 7.86 -6.47 -16.52
CA ASN A 9 6.70 -6.67 -17.41
C ASN A 9 5.88 -7.91 -17.02
N ILE A 10 6.52 -8.99 -16.58
CA ILE A 10 5.82 -10.20 -16.13
C ILE A 10 5.18 -9.97 -14.75
N VAL A 11 5.89 -9.26 -13.86
CA VAL A 11 5.36 -8.92 -12.52
C VAL A 11 4.11 -8.06 -12.64
N VAL A 12 4.13 -7.02 -13.49
CA VAL A 12 2.96 -6.17 -13.75
C VAL A 12 1.79 -7.00 -14.28
N LEU A 13 2.01 -7.88 -15.25
CA LEU A 13 0.96 -8.74 -15.79
C LEU A 13 0.38 -9.70 -14.75
N LEU A 14 1.22 -10.32 -13.93
CA LEU A 14 0.78 -11.21 -12.86
C LEU A 14 0.02 -10.46 -11.76
N CYS A 15 0.38 -9.21 -11.48
CA CYS A 15 -0.37 -8.34 -10.57
C CYS A 15 -1.75 -7.98 -11.13
N ASP A 16 -1.87 -7.76 -12.44
CA ASP A 16 -3.13 -7.44 -13.12
C ASP A 16 -4.00 -8.69 -13.44
N ALA A 17 -3.46 -9.89 -13.25
CA ALA A 17 -4.21 -11.12 -13.45
C ALA A 17 -5.32 -11.30 -12.41
N ASP A 18 -6.49 -11.73 -12.86
CA ASP A 18 -7.55 -12.27 -11.99
C ASP A 18 -7.21 -13.70 -11.59
N ILE A 19 -6.43 -13.81 -10.50
CA ILE A 19 -5.99 -15.09 -9.97
C ILE A 19 -7.16 -15.96 -9.50
N LYS A 20 -8.26 -15.35 -9.03
CA LYS A 20 -9.44 -16.10 -8.58
C LYS A 20 -10.07 -16.82 -9.78
N ARG A 21 -10.33 -16.07 -10.85
CA ARG A 21 -10.92 -16.62 -12.08
C ARG A 21 -9.97 -17.57 -12.80
N TRP A 22 -8.65 -17.34 -12.74
CA TRP A 22 -7.66 -18.28 -13.23
C TRP A 22 -7.72 -19.62 -12.47
N ARG A 23 -7.89 -19.62 -11.14
CA ARG A 23 -7.99 -20.88 -10.37
C ARG A 23 -9.17 -21.74 -10.81
N GLU A 24 -10.30 -21.09 -11.10
CA GLU A 24 -11.56 -21.72 -11.52
C GLU A 24 -11.53 -22.18 -12.98
N THR A 25 -11.05 -21.32 -13.89
CA THR A 25 -11.17 -21.54 -15.34
C THR A 25 -9.89 -22.01 -16.01
N LYS A 26 -8.76 -21.93 -15.31
CA LYS A 26 -7.40 -22.12 -15.85
C LYS A 26 -7.06 -21.18 -17.03
N ARG A 27 -7.76 -20.05 -17.14
CA ARG A 27 -7.52 -19.02 -18.16
C ARG A 27 -6.91 -17.77 -17.53
N TRP A 28 -5.91 -17.22 -18.19
CA TRP A 28 -5.33 -15.93 -17.83
C TRP A 28 -6.22 -14.80 -18.33
N ILE A 29 -6.72 -14.01 -17.39
CA ILE A 29 -7.71 -12.96 -17.61
C ILE A 29 -7.26 -11.77 -16.76
N HIS A 30 -7.37 -10.57 -17.30
CA HIS A 30 -7.14 -9.31 -16.60
C HIS A 30 -8.23 -9.10 -15.54
N ARG A 31 -7.95 -8.29 -14.51
CA ARG A 31 -8.93 -7.92 -13.49
C ARG A 31 -10.18 -7.22 -14.04
N ASP A 32 -10.07 -6.57 -15.20
CA ASP A 32 -11.21 -5.97 -15.91
C ASP A 32 -12.06 -7.00 -16.69
N GLY A 33 -11.67 -8.27 -16.67
CA GLY A 33 -12.38 -9.37 -17.30
C GLY A 33 -11.97 -9.66 -18.75
N ARG A 34 -11.08 -8.87 -19.36
CA ARG A 34 -10.53 -9.14 -20.70
C ARG A 34 -9.59 -10.36 -20.65
N PRO A 35 -9.62 -11.25 -21.66
CA PRO A 35 -8.63 -12.32 -21.75
C PRO A 35 -7.24 -11.76 -22.08
N PHE A 36 -6.19 -12.41 -21.61
CA PHE A 36 -4.83 -12.07 -22.01
C PHE A 36 -4.63 -12.35 -23.51
N SER A 37 -3.90 -11.47 -24.18
CA SER A 37 -3.36 -11.69 -25.53
C SER A 37 -2.39 -12.89 -25.58
N LYS A 38 -2.01 -13.32 -26.78
CA LYS A 38 -1.07 -14.44 -26.94
C LYS A 38 0.30 -14.11 -26.36
N GLU A 39 0.72 -12.86 -26.54
CA GLU A 39 1.99 -12.33 -26.06
C GLU A 39 2.01 -12.27 -24.53
N GLU A 40 0.93 -11.79 -23.90
CA GLU A 40 0.79 -11.75 -22.45
C GLU A 40 0.74 -13.15 -21.84
N GLN A 41 0.02 -14.09 -22.49
CA GLN A 41 0.00 -15.49 -22.07
C GLN A 41 1.39 -16.11 -22.14
N ALA A 42 2.15 -15.90 -23.23
CA ALA A 42 3.51 -16.41 -23.37
C ALA A 42 4.44 -15.83 -22.28
N LEU A 43 4.31 -14.54 -21.98
CA LEU A 43 5.08 -13.87 -20.93
C LEU A 43 4.80 -14.49 -19.56
N VAL A 44 3.53 -14.63 -19.18
CA VAL A 44 3.16 -15.19 -17.88
C VAL A 44 3.48 -16.68 -17.76
N LEU A 45 3.39 -17.44 -18.84
CA LEU A 45 3.84 -18.84 -18.85
C LEU A 45 5.36 -18.98 -18.72
N SER A 46 6.13 -17.94 -19.10
CA SER A 46 7.58 -17.89 -18.89
C SER A 46 7.99 -17.43 -17.48
N ALA A 47 7.02 -17.07 -16.62
CA ALA A 47 7.29 -16.59 -15.27
C ALA A 47 8.04 -17.65 -14.45
N THR A 48 9.05 -17.21 -13.73
CA THR A 48 9.84 -18.04 -12.82
C THR A 48 9.47 -17.74 -11.38
N ARG A 49 10.01 -18.53 -10.45
CA ARG A 49 9.84 -18.31 -9.01
C ARG A 49 10.19 -16.88 -8.58
N VAL A 50 11.19 -16.27 -9.23
CA VAL A 50 11.66 -14.91 -8.91
C VAL A 50 10.56 -13.87 -9.12
N GLU A 51 9.78 -13.96 -10.20
CA GLU A 51 8.66 -13.06 -10.42
C GLU A 51 7.53 -13.26 -9.40
N PHE A 52 7.28 -14.50 -8.98
CA PHE A 52 6.31 -14.78 -7.91
C PHE A 52 6.76 -14.26 -6.54
N GLU A 53 8.05 -14.40 -6.20
CA GLU A 53 8.64 -13.83 -4.98
C GLU A 53 8.51 -12.30 -4.97
N GLU A 54 8.78 -11.64 -6.10
CA GLU A 54 8.64 -10.18 -6.23
C GLU A 54 7.19 -9.72 -6.00
N ILE A 55 6.20 -10.44 -6.52
CA ILE A 55 4.78 -10.13 -6.28
C ILE A 55 4.42 -10.25 -4.80
N GLN A 56 4.95 -11.26 -4.09
CA GLN A 56 4.72 -11.41 -2.65
C GLN A 56 5.31 -10.24 -1.87
N GLU A 57 6.52 -9.79 -2.22
CA GLU A 57 7.14 -8.62 -1.60
C GLU A 57 6.34 -7.34 -1.89
N GLN A 58 5.84 -7.13 -3.10
CA GLN A 58 4.97 -5.98 -3.40
C GLN A 58 3.66 -6.01 -2.62
N PHE A 59 3.00 -7.16 -2.51
CA PHE A 59 1.80 -7.29 -1.68
C PHE A 59 2.09 -7.14 -0.19
N LYS A 60 3.30 -7.48 0.26
CA LYS A 60 3.73 -7.25 1.64
C LYS A 60 3.88 -5.75 1.90
N ARG A 61 4.62 -5.02 1.07
CA ARG A 61 4.75 -3.54 1.19
C ARG A 61 3.40 -2.85 1.15
N TYR A 62 2.50 -3.28 0.25
CA TYR A 62 1.16 -2.71 0.20
C TYR A 62 0.34 -2.99 1.47
N ARG A 63 0.46 -4.18 2.05
CA ARG A 63 -0.21 -4.51 3.33
C ARG A 63 0.36 -3.69 4.48
N GLU A 64 1.66 -3.47 4.51
CA GLU A 64 2.32 -2.61 5.49
C GLU A 64 1.85 -1.16 5.36
N TYR A 65 1.82 -0.62 4.14
CA TYR A 65 1.25 0.71 3.86
C TYR A 65 -0.21 0.82 4.35
N ARG A 66 -1.07 -0.15 3.98
CA ARG A 66 -2.47 -0.14 4.40
C ARG A 66 -2.61 -0.19 5.91
N ARG A 67 -1.82 -1.03 6.58
CA ARG A 67 -1.79 -1.11 8.03
C ARG A 67 -1.45 0.25 8.65
N THR A 68 -0.42 0.93 8.15
CA THR A 68 -0.07 2.27 8.61
C THR A 68 -1.23 3.24 8.44
N MET A 69 -1.89 3.25 7.27
CA MET A 69 -3.04 4.13 7.04
C MET A 69 -4.22 3.81 7.98
N ASP A 70 -4.51 2.53 8.21
CA ASP A 70 -5.60 2.08 9.08
C ASP A 70 -5.33 2.41 10.56
N GLU A 71 -4.06 2.36 11.00
CA GLU A 71 -3.61 2.66 12.37
C GLU A 71 -3.37 4.17 12.62
N THR A 72 -3.27 4.98 11.56
CA THR A 72 -2.95 6.42 11.66
C THR A 72 -3.98 7.22 12.48
N PRO A 73 -5.31 7.07 12.30
CA PRO A 73 -6.29 7.85 13.08
C PRO A 73 -6.18 7.62 14.58
N GLU A 74 -5.98 6.36 14.99
CA GLU A 74 -5.79 6.01 16.40
C GLU A 74 -4.45 6.56 16.93
N THR A 75 -3.41 6.50 16.11
CA THR A 75 -2.09 7.06 16.45
C THR A 75 -2.17 8.58 16.64
N LEU A 76 -2.86 9.30 15.76
CA LEU A 76 -3.12 10.73 15.87
C LEU A 76 -3.91 11.06 17.15
N GLN A 77 -4.94 10.27 17.48
CA GLN A 77 -5.72 10.47 18.69
C GLN A 77 -4.86 10.29 19.95
N ARG A 78 -4.04 9.23 20.02
CA ARG A 78 -3.14 8.98 21.15
C ARG A 78 -2.07 10.08 21.26
N PHE A 79 -1.55 10.55 20.13
CA PHE A 79 -0.60 11.66 20.08
C PHE A 79 -1.20 12.97 20.63
N LEU A 80 -2.46 13.27 20.30
CA LEU A 80 -3.14 14.49 20.76
C LEU A 80 -3.59 14.44 22.23
N ALA A 81 -3.79 13.24 22.79
CA ALA A 81 -4.39 13.08 24.12
C ALA A 81 -3.68 13.88 25.24
N PRO A 82 -2.34 13.84 25.38
CA PRO A 82 -1.65 14.58 26.44
C PRO A 82 -1.80 16.10 26.33
N PHE A 83 -1.87 16.65 25.12
CA PHE A 83 -2.10 18.08 24.90
C PHE A 83 -3.53 18.47 25.27
N MET A 84 -4.50 17.63 24.88
CA MET A 84 -5.92 17.86 25.18
C MET A 84 -6.24 17.76 26.68
N GLU A 85 -5.48 16.98 27.43
CA GLU A 85 -5.60 16.88 28.90
C GLU A 85 -5.14 18.15 29.63
N GLN A 86 -4.16 18.88 29.07
CA GLN A 86 -3.65 20.12 29.65
C GLN A 86 -4.57 21.33 29.42
N LEU A 87 -5.52 21.22 28.48
CA LEU A 87 -6.37 22.32 28.08
C LEU A 87 -7.68 22.35 28.88
N THR A 88 -8.00 23.53 29.41
CA THR A 88 -9.33 23.81 29.96
C THR A 88 -10.39 23.81 28.87
N GLU A 89 -10.07 24.37 27.69
CA GLU A 89 -10.91 24.34 26.49
C GLU A 89 -10.29 23.42 25.44
N LYS A 90 -10.91 22.24 25.24
CA LYS A 90 -10.42 21.16 24.37
C LYS A 90 -10.62 21.47 22.89
N ASN A 91 -9.77 22.34 22.37
CA ASN A 91 -9.75 22.75 20.97
C ASN A 91 -8.40 22.37 20.34
N LEU A 92 -8.42 21.77 19.15
CA LEU A 92 -7.21 21.39 18.40
C LEU A 92 -6.27 22.58 18.17
N GLY A 93 -6.81 23.76 17.86
CA GLY A 93 -6.01 24.97 17.67
C GLY A 93 -5.29 25.42 18.95
N ASN A 94 -5.82 25.10 20.12
CA ASN A 94 -5.14 25.34 21.40
C ASN A 94 -4.09 24.26 21.69
N ALA A 95 -4.37 23.00 21.34
CA ALA A 95 -3.40 21.90 21.50
C ALA A 95 -2.15 22.14 20.64
N VAL A 96 -2.34 22.61 19.41
CA VAL A 96 -1.25 22.96 18.50
C VAL A 96 -0.34 24.06 19.04
N LYS A 97 -0.84 24.96 19.90
CA LYS A 97 -0.01 26.00 20.54
C LYS A 97 0.88 25.48 21.67
N LEU A 98 0.58 24.29 22.21
CA LEU A 98 1.38 23.62 23.24
C LEU A 98 2.54 22.81 22.64
N MET A 99 2.48 22.51 21.34
CA MET A 99 3.47 21.70 20.66
C MET A 99 4.76 22.46 20.40
N ASN A 100 5.89 21.81 20.60
CA ASN A 100 7.17 22.25 20.07
C ASN A 100 7.29 21.96 18.56
N GLU A 101 8.43 22.31 17.95
CA GLU A 101 8.65 22.16 16.51
C GLU A 101 8.60 20.69 16.04
N ASP A 102 9.21 19.77 16.79
CA ASP A 102 9.24 18.34 16.45
C ASP A 102 7.84 17.72 16.60
N GLU A 103 7.13 18.06 17.66
CA GLU A 103 5.75 17.64 17.90
C GLU A 103 4.81 18.19 16.82
N ARG A 104 5.05 19.42 16.37
CA ARG A 104 4.27 20.01 15.28
C ARG A 104 4.53 19.29 13.95
N ALA A 105 5.78 18.94 13.66
CA ALA A 105 6.12 18.18 12.46
C ALA A 105 5.46 16.79 12.46
N GLU A 106 5.46 16.08 13.60
CA GLU A 106 4.78 14.78 13.71
C GLU A 106 3.26 14.92 13.64
N PHE A 107 2.68 15.97 14.23
CA PHE A 107 1.26 16.28 14.08
C PHE A 107 0.87 16.48 12.61
N ASP A 108 1.61 17.31 11.88
CA ASP A 108 1.33 17.61 10.48
C ASP A 108 1.50 16.34 9.61
N ARG A 109 2.48 15.47 9.93
CA ARG A 109 2.66 14.17 9.27
C ARG A 109 1.47 13.24 9.51
N LEU A 110 1.03 13.04 10.76
CA LEU A 110 -0.09 12.16 11.11
C LEU A 110 -1.42 12.70 10.56
N LEU A 111 -1.62 14.01 10.61
CA LEU A 111 -2.79 14.65 10.02
C LEU A 111 -2.82 14.46 8.50
N GLY A 112 -1.69 14.65 7.82
CA GLY A 112 -1.54 14.40 6.38
C GLY A 112 -1.91 12.97 6.01
N LEU A 113 -1.39 11.98 6.75
CA LEU A 113 -1.72 10.57 6.54
C LEU A 113 -3.21 10.26 6.79
N THR A 114 -3.87 10.99 7.69
CA THR A 114 -5.30 10.77 7.99
C THR A 114 -6.23 11.30 6.91
N ILE A 115 -5.86 12.41 6.26
CA ILE A 115 -6.68 13.05 5.22
C ILE A 115 -6.42 12.51 3.82
N GLU A 116 -5.26 11.89 3.59
CA GLU A 116 -4.94 11.30 2.30
C GLU A 116 -5.81 10.07 2.02
N PRO A 117 -6.45 9.97 0.83
CA PRO A 117 -7.18 8.77 0.46
C PRO A 117 -6.21 7.60 0.34
N VAL A 118 -6.60 6.45 0.88
CA VAL A 118 -5.79 5.22 0.80
C VAL A 118 -5.56 4.88 -0.68
N ARG A 119 -4.29 4.80 -1.07
CA ARG A 119 -3.92 4.47 -2.45
C ARG A 119 -4.31 3.04 -2.77
N SER A 120 -4.88 2.84 -3.96
CA SER A 120 -5.11 1.49 -4.48
C SER A 120 -3.78 0.82 -4.81
N PHE A 121 -3.74 -0.51 -4.74
CA PHE A 121 -2.55 -1.26 -5.14
C PHE A 121 -2.19 -0.96 -6.60
N ALA A 122 -0.92 -0.65 -6.83
CA ALA A 122 -0.30 -0.50 -8.14
C ALA A 122 1.11 -1.13 -8.07
N PRO A 123 1.53 -1.91 -9.10
CA PRO A 123 2.84 -2.52 -9.09
C PRO A 123 3.96 -1.48 -8.95
N TYR A 124 4.96 -1.77 -8.11
CA TYR A 124 6.12 -0.91 -7.84
C TYR A 124 5.81 0.49 -7.27
N ALA A 125 4.62 0.70 -6.70
CA ALA A 125 4.23 2.00 -6.12
C ALA A 125 4.40 2.11 -4.59
N PHE A 126 4.82 1.03 -3.92
CA PHE A 126 4.93 0.90 -2.46
C PHE A 126 6.26 0.27 -2.04
#